data_AF-A0A533VCL2-F1
#
_entry.id   AF-A0A533VCL2-F1
#
_cell.length_a   1.000
_cell.length_b   1.000
_cell.length_c   1.000
_cell.angle_alpha   90.00
_cell.angle_beta   90.00
_cell.angle_gamma   90.00
#
_symmetry.space_group_name_H-M   'P 1'
#
loop_
_entity.id
_entity.type
_entity.pdbx_description
1 polymer ?
#
loop_
_entity_poly.entity_id
_entity_poly.type
_entity_poly.pdbx_seq_one_letter_code
_entity_poly.pdbx_strand_id
1 'polypeptide(L)'
;MNPHDANKIFRKSIIKGYFEPSLLNLDFKKSDIKHPTIKDDGLMQSNLLHLFFDIDTGSDYPDGDEWFMAEFLFPYSVKLPDSLKGPDYFSS
;
A
#
# COMPACT_ATOMS: atom_id res chain seq x y z
N MET A 1 -16.26 -7.34 9.42
CA MET A 1 -15.63 -6.25 8.63
C MET A 1 -15.75 -6.63 7.16
N ASN A 2 -16.18 -5.72 6.30
CA ASN A 2 -16.20 -5.94 4.86
C ASN A 2 -14.74 -6.08 4.35
N PRO A 3 -14.43 -7.02 3.44
CA PRO A 3 -13.08 -7.20 2.88
C PRO A 3 -12.45 -5.91 2.35
N HIS A 4 -13.22 -5.04 1.70
CA HIS A 4 -12.74 -3.76 1.20
C HIS A 4 -12.30 -2.82 2.34
N ASP A 5 -13.05 -2.77 3.45
CA ASP A 5 -12.66 -1.95 4.60
C ASP A 5 -11.44 -2.54 5.32
N ALA A 6 -11.32 -3.87 5.33
CA ALA A 6 -10.15 -4.57 5.84
C ALA A 6 -8.88 -4.21 5.04
N ASN A 7 -8.98 -4.21 3.71
CA ASN A 7 -7.86 -3.87 2.82
C ASN A 7 -7.40 -2.43 3.06
N LYS A 8 -8.32 -1.48 3.22
CA LYS A 8 -7.96 -0.08 3.55
C LYS A 8 -7.18 0.03 4.84
N ILE A 9 -7.60 -0.67 5.89
CA ILE A 9 -6.89 -0.68 7.18
C ILE A 9 -5.50 -1.30 7.01
N PHE A 10 -5.40 -2.39 6.26
CA PHE A 10 -4.13 -3.07 6.04
C PHE A 10 -3.14 -2.20 5.26
N ARG A 11 -3.58 -1.59 4.14
CA ARG A 11 -2.81 -0.61 3.36
C ARG A 11 -2.32 0.53 4.23
N LYS A 12 -3.21 1.16 4.99
CA LYS A 12 -2.84 2.24 5.94
C LYS A 12 -1.79 1.77 6.93
N SER A 13 -1.90 0.53 7.42
CA SER A 13 -0.95 -0.03 8.38
C SER A 13 0.43 -0.26 7.76
N ILE A 14 0.51 -0.77 6.53
CA ILE A 14 1.77 -0.92 5.79
C ILE A 14 2.40 0.46 5.50
N ILE A 15 1.60 1.42 5.02
CA ILE A 15 2.08 2.76 4.70
C ILE A 15 2.66 3.43 5.95
N LYS A 16 1.91 3.45 7.05
CA LYS A 16 2.34 4.07 8.31
C LYS A 16 3.47 3.31 8.99
N GLY A 17 3.44 1.98 8.95
CA GLY A 17 4.38 1.12 9.68
C GLY A 17 5.70 0.88 8.96
N TYR A 18 5.71 0.95 7.62
CA TYR A 18 6.87 0.58 6.81
C TYR A 18 7.29 1.67 5.82
N PHE A 19 6.40 2.10 4.91
CA PHE A 19 6.79 3.02 3.84
C PHE A 19 7.12 4.42 4.33
N GLU A 20 6.25 5.05 5.13
CA GLU A 20 6.47 6.41 5.62
C GLU A 20 7.79 6.53 6.40
N PRO A 21 8.09 5.69 7.41
CA PRO A 21 9.38 5.76 8.10
C PRO A 21 10.58 5.56 7.16
N SER A 22 10.47 4.64 6.20
CA SER A 22 11.55 4.35 5.26
C SER A 22 11.79 5.51 4.30
N LEU A 23 10.74 6.15 3.80
CA LEU A 23 10.83 7.30 2.91
C LEU A 23 11.34 8.55 3.64
N LEU A 24 10.91 8.77 4.88
CA LEU A 24 11.43 9.86 5.72
C LEU A 24 12.94 9.72 5.96
N ASN A 25 13.47 8.50 6.07
CA ASN A 25 14.91 8.24 6.14
C ASN A 25 15.66 8.51 4.82
N LEU A 26 14.93 8.67 3.71
CA LEU A 26 15.45 9.02 2.38
C LEU A 26 15.20 10.50 2.04
N ASP A 27 15.06 11.35 3.05
CA ASP A 27 14.80 12.79 2.95
C ASP A 27 13.48 13.17 2.26
N PHE A 28 12.51 12.26 2.20
CA PHE A 28 11.14 12.65 1.86
C PHE A 28 10.52 13.51 2.96
N LYS A 29 9.64 14.42 2.58
CA LYS A 29 8.90 15.29 3.48
C LYS A 29 7.44 15.29 3.10
N LYS A 30 6.57 15.79 3.98
CA LYS A 30 5.16 16.00 3.64
C LYS A 30 5.04 16.90 2.41
N SER A 31 4.26 16.46 1.44
CA SER A 31 3.93 17.29 0.28
C SER A 31 2.85 18.31 0.64
N ASP A 32 3.00 19.52 0.12
CA ASP A 32 2.01 20.59 0.11
C ASP A 32 1.05 20.51 -1.10
N ILE A 33 1.35 19.66 -2.09
CA ILE A 33 0.53 19.41 -3.26
C ILE A 33 -0.54 18.36 -2.93
N LYS A 34 -1.76 18.59 -3.44
CA LYS A 34 -2.89 17.67 -3.34
C LYS A 34 -3.08 16.92 -4.64
N HIS A 35 -3.22 15.59 -4.55
CA HIS A 35 -3.62 14.79 -5.69
C HIS A 35 -5.10 15.06 -6.03
N PRO A 36 -5.51 15.07 -7.31
CA PRO A 36 -6.90 15.35 -7.70
C PRO A 36 -7.93 14.36 -7.14
N THR A 37 -7.53 13.10 -6.93
CA THR A 37 -8.43 12.02 -6.52
C THR A 37 -8.06 11.34 -5.20
N ILE A 38 -6.80 11.47 -4.73
CA ILE A 38 -6.34 10.85 -3.49
C ILE A 38 -6.46 11.88 -2.37
N LYS A 39 -7.23 11.54 -1.33
CA LYS A 39 -7.56 12.48 -0.24
C LYS A 39 -6.44 12.63 0.78
N ASP A 40 -5.69 11.57 1.00
CA ASP A 40 -4.59 11.54 1.96
C ASP A 40 -3.39 12.39 1.46
N ASP A 41 -2.57 12.85 2.39
CA ASP A 41 -1.40 13.67 2.08
C ASP A 41 -0.31 12.84 1.37
N GLY A 42 0.37 13.46 0.42
CA GLY A 42 1.53 12.87 -0.24
C GLY A 42 2.83 13.11 0.51
N LEU A 43 3.87 12.40 0.10
CA LEU A 43 5.26 12.68 0.44
C LEU A 43 5.98 13.26 -0.78
N MET A 44 7.00 14.07 -0.57
CA MET A 44 7.79 14.67 -1.65
C MET A 44 9.28 14.59 -1.40
N GLN A 45 10.05 14.57 -2.48
CA GLN A 45 11.50 14.70 -2.45
C GLN A 45 11.92 15.82 -3.41
N SER A 46 12.79 16.72 -2.92
CA SER A 46 13.37 17.84 -3.68
C SER A 46 12.35 18.77 -4.37
N ASN A 47 11.10 18.84 -3.89
CA ASN A 47 9.99 19.57 -4.52
C ASN A 47 9.74 19.20 -6.00
N LEU A 48 10.19 18.01 -6.43
CA LEU A 48 10.11 17.54 -7.81
C LEU A 48 9.32 16.24 -7.91
N LEU A 49 9.60 15.30 -7.00
CA LEU A 49 8.91 14.02 -6.94
C LEU A 49 7.87 14.07 -5.83
N HIS A 50 6.62 13.74 -6.17
CA HIS A 50 5.52 13.63 -5.23
C HIS A 50 4.95 12.20 -5.29
N LEU A 51 4.85 11.54 -4.14
CA LEU A 51 4.31 10.21 -3.96
C LEU A 51 2.98 10.31 -3.22
N PHE A 52 1.98 9.63 -3.75
CA PHE A 52 0.65 9.51 -3.15
C PHE A 52 0.28 8.04 -3.10
N PHE A 53 -0.34 7.62 -2.01
CA PHE A 53 -0.76 6.24 -1.81
C PHE A 53 -2.27 6.11 -2.00
N ASP A 54 -2.72 5.27 -2.93
CA ASP A 54 -4.14 5.05 -3.19
C ASP A 54 -4.69 3.96 -2.26
N ILE A 55 -5.01 4.37 -1.04
CA ILE A 55 -5.59 3.47 -0.04
C ILE A 55 -6.96 2.94 -0.49
N ASP A 56 -7.71 3.74 -1.25
CA ASP A 56 -9.09 3.43 -1.58
C ASP A 56 -9.18 2.28 -2.58
N THR A 57 -8.38 2.31 -3.64
CA THR A 57 -8.35 1.27 -4.67
C THR A 57 -7.25 0.23 -4.43
N GLY A 58 -6.06 0.68 -3.99
CA GLY A 58 -4.85 -0.12 -3.94
C GLY A 58 -4.17 -0.29 -5.29
N SER A 59 -4.50 0.52 -6.31
CA SER A 59 -3.88 0.43 -7.65
C SER A 59 -2.39 0.80 -7.68
N ASP A 60 -1.86 1.38 -6.60
CA ASP A 60 -0.43 1.61 -6.36
C ASP A 60 0.29 0.38 -5.79
N TYR A 61 -0.46 -0.65 -5.39
CA TYR A 61 0.06 -1.97 -5.06
C TYR A 61 -0.08 -2.87 -6.30
N PRO A 62 0.93 -3.69 -6.63
CA PRO A 62 0.74 -4.72 -7.63
C PRO A 62 -0.44 -5.60 -7.21
N ASP A 63 -1.39 -5.78 -8.13
CA ASP A 63 -2.67 -6.44 -7.87
C ASP A 63 -2.46 -7.78 -7.13
N GLY A 64 -2.90 -7.86 -5.87
CA GLY A 64 -2.86 -9.10 -5.07
C GLY A 64 -1.81 -9.18 -3.94
N ASP A 65 -0.90 -8.21 -3.83
CA ASP A 65 0.28 -8.34 -2.95
C ASP A 65 0.01 -8.22 -1.44
N GLU A 66 -1.07 -7.56 -1.04
CA GLU A 66 -1.34 -7.26 0.38
C GLU A 66 -1.61 -8.52 1.20
N TRP A 67 -2.46 -9.41 0.68
CA TRP A 67 -2.79 -10.65 1.37
C TRP A 67 -1.69 -11.69 1.23
N PHE A 68 -0.94 -11.67 0.12
CA PHE A 68 0.27 -12.47 -0.02
C PHE A 68 1.32 -12.06 1.02
N MET A 69 1.55 -10.76 1.20
CA MET A 69 2.42 -10.25 2.26
C MET A 69 1.94 -10.69 3.65
N ALA A 70 0.63 -10.71 3.91
CA ALA A 70 0.08 -11.20 5.17
C ALA A 70 0.34 -12.71 5.38
N GLU A 71 0.12 -13.55 4.36
CA GLU A 71 0.46 -14.99 4.39
C GLU A 71 1.97 -15.20 4.54
N PHE A 72 2.80 -14.40 3.86
CA PHE A 72 4.26 -14.47 3.95
C PHE A 72 4.81 -14.08 5.32
N LEU A 73 4.30 -12.99 5.90
CA LEU A 73 4.73 -12.49 7.21
C LEU A 73 4.20 -13.33 8.38
N PHE A 74 3.04 -13.96 8.20
CA PHE A 74 2.39 -14.76 9.24
C PHE A 74 1.97 -16.16 8.73
N PRO A 75 2.91 -16.99 8.23
CA PRO A 75 2.59 -18.22 7.49
C PRO A 75 1.89 -19.30 8.31
N TYR A 76 1.95 -19.20 9.64
CA TYR A 76 1.28 -20.11 10.57
C TYR A 76 -0.07 -19.60 11.05
N SER A 77 -0.37 -18.32 10.86
CA SER A 77 -1.58 -17.65 11.34
C SER A 77 -2.52 -17.24 10.21
N VAL A 78 -1.99 -17.04 9.01
CA VAL A 78 -2.71 -16.64 7.81
C VAL A 78 -2.38 -17.63 6.71
N LYS A 79 -3.41 -18.25 6.12
CA LYS A 79 -3.30 -19.09 4.93
C LYS A 79 -4.36 -18.69 3.92
N LEU A 80 -3.94 -18.23 2.76
CA LEU A 80 -4.82 -17.88 1.65
C LEU A 80 -5.33 -19.16 0.97
N PRO A 81 -6.64 -19.24 0.67
CA PRO A 81 -7.18 -20.29 -0.18
C PRO A 81 -6.47 -20.34 -1.53
N ASP A 82 -6.14 -21.53 -2.02
CA ASP A 82 -5.45 -21.70 -3.30
C ASP A 82 -6.26 -21.15 -4.48
N SER A 83 -7.59 -21.08 -4.36
CA SER A 83 -8.47 -20.46 -5.35
C SER A 83 -8.30 -18.93 -5.47
N LEU A 84 -7.65 -18.29 -4.50
CA LEU A 84 -7.28 -16.87 -4.53
C LEU A 84 -5.83 -16.66 -4.95
N LYS A 85 -5.07 -17.74 -5.20
CA LYS A 85 -3.69 -17.71 -5.70
C LYS A 85 -3.73 -17.88 -7.22
N GLY A 86 -3.71 -16.78 -7.97
CA GLY A 86 -3.74 -16.77 -9.44
C GLY A 86 -2.48 -16.17 -10.07
N PRO A 87 -2.22 -16.36 -11.37
CA PRO A 87 -1.00 -15.88 -12.05
C PRO A 87 -0.88 -14.37 -12.28
N ASP A 88 -1.88 -13.55 -11.92
CA ASP A 88 -1.74 -12.08 -11.94
C ASP A 88 -0.98 -11.58 -10.70
N TYR A 89 0.29 -11.96 -10.61
CA TYR A 89 1.24 -11.39 -9.64
C TYR A 89 2.18 -10.34 -10.28
N PHE A 90 2.29 -10.24 -11.62
CA PHE A 90 3.19 -9.27 -12.29
C PHE A 90 2.81 -8.87 -13.74
N SER A 91 1.57 -9.08 -14.21
CA SER A 91 1.21 -8.59 -15.55
C SER A 91 -0.29 -8.55 -15.83
N SER A 92 -0.79 -7.34 -16.09
CA SER A 92 -1.46 -7.08 -17.37
C SER A 92 -0.90 -5.79 -17.98
#